data_AF-A0A7K3HKR4-F1
#
_entry.id   AF-A0A7K3HKR4-F1
#
_cell.length_a   1.000
_cell.length_b   1.000
_cell.length_c   1.000
_cell.angle_alpha   90.00
_cell.angle_beta   90.00
_cell.angle_gamma   90.00
#
_symmetry.space_group_name_H-M   'P 1'
#
loop_
_entity.id
_entity.type
_entity.pdbx_description
1 polymer ?
#
loop_
_entity_poly.entity_id
_entity_poly.type
_entity_poly.pdbx_seq_one_letter_code
_entity_poly.pdbx_strand_id
1 'polypeptide(L)'
;MRGSAVLLLVAAVTALGAGPAQAEGYRYWSFWQRDGGSWSYATEGPATARPADGDVEGFRFSVSVNTQDAAKPRGTAGFDAVCADTPAEDGRKRVALVLDFGTAEDAPDGERPPEPRTECASVPEDATSGEALAAVAKPLRYNTSALLCAIAGYPERGCGEQVSGEAGAGDGGADPAG
;
A
#
# COMPACT_ATOMS: atom_id res chain seq x y z
N MET A 1 11.67 -77.03 20.87
CA MET A 1 12.22 -76.73 19.52
C MET A 1 11.39 -75.62 18.88
N ARG A 2 12.04 -74.49 18.61
CA ARG A 2 11.77 -73.48 17.56
C ARG A 2 10.34 -72.99 17.32
N GLY A 3 10.09 -71.74 17.72
CA GLY A 3 9.08 -70.86 17.10
C GLY A 3 9.69 -69.48 16.88
N SER A 4 9.94 -69.11 15.62
CA SER A 4 10.33 -67.76 15.21
C SER A 4 9.09 -66.88 15.11
N ALA A 5 9.15 -65.63 15.57
CA ALA A 5 8.28 -64.55 15.12
C ALA A 5 9.00 -63.21 15.30
N VAL A 6 8.83 -62.37 14.28
CA VAL A 6 9.63 -61.21 13.88
C VAL A 6 8.83 -59.92 14.22
N LEU A 7 9.49 -58.75 14.11
CA LEU A 7 8.92 -57.42 13.80
C LEU A 7 8.25 -56.68 15.00
N LEU A 8 8.41 -55.38 15.26
CA LEU A 8 8.88 -54.20 14.50
C LEU A 8 9.33 -53.10 15.48
N LEU A 9 10.41 -52.38 15.14
CA LEU A 9 10.66 -51.04 15.67
C LEU A 9 9.67 -50.06 15.01
N VAL A 10 8.94 -49.29 15.83
CA VAL A 10 8.24 -48.08 15.39
C VAL A 10 8.89 -46.89 16.08
N ALA A 11 9.73 -46.17 15.35
CA ALA A 11 10.17 -44.83 15.70
C ALA A 11 9.09 -43.85 15.23
N ALA A 12 8.31 -43.31 16.16
CA ALA A 12 7.36 -42.24 15.85
C ALA A 12 8.15 -40.93 15.71
N VAL A 13 8.40 -40.51 14.47
CA VAL A 13 8.87 -39.16 14.15
C VAL A 13 7.65 -38.25 14.19
N THR A 14 7.50 -37.48 15.27
CA THR A 14 6.56 -36.36 15.32
C THR A 14 7.11 -35.25 14.43
N ALA A 15 6.59 -35.14 13.21
CA ALA A 15 6.80 -33.97 12.37
C ALA A 15 6.08 -32.77 13.01
N LEU A 16 6.83 -31.84 13.60
CA LEU A 16 6.33 -30.49 13.88
C LEU A 16 6.14 -29.80 12.52
N GLY A 17 4.91 -29.79 12.04
CA GLY A 17 4.54 -28.99 10.87
C GLY A 17 4.64 -27.51 11.20
N ALA A 18 5.75 -26.88 10.82
CA ALA A 18 5.76 -25.43 10.59
C ALA A 18 4.96 -25.21 9.30
N GLY A 19 3.68 -24.85 9.43
CA GLY A 19 2.90 -24.38 8.29
C GLY A 19 3.58 -23.16 7.66
N PRO A 20 3.41 -22.91 6.34
CA PRO A 20 3.98 -21.72 5.73
C PRO A 20 3.46 -20.49 6.46
N ALA A 21 4.37 -19.64 6.95
CA ALA A 21 4.01 -18.31 7.43
C ALA A 21 3.42 -17.56 6.24
N GLN A 22 2.09 -17.49 6.17
CA GLN A 22 1.40 -16.67 5.18
C GLN A 22 1.87 -15.24 5.40
N ALA A 23 2.45 -14.62 4.37
CA ALA A 23 2.85 -13.23 4.47
C ALA A 23 1.57 -12.38 4.52
N GLU A 24 1.15 -12.01 5.73
CA GLU A 24 0.00 -11.14 5.95
C GLU A 24 0.29 -9.78 5.30
N GLY A 25 -0.50 -9.43 4.28
CA GLY A 25 -0.41 -8.14 3.61
C GLY A 25 -1.24 -7.10 4.36
N TYR A 26 -0.81 -5.85 4.35
CA TYR A 26 -1.63 -4.74 4.85
C TYR A 26 -2.12 -3.92 3.67
N ARG A 27 -3.40 -3.51 3.68
CA ARG A 27 -3.98 -2.62 2.68
C ARG A 27 -3.93 -1.18 3.16
N TYR A 28 -3.11 -0.33 2.55
CA TYR A 28 -2.91 1.05 3.03
C TYR A 28 -2.44 2.02 1.94
N TRP A 29 -2.48 3.32 2.27
CA TRP A 29 -1.85 4.38 1.48
C TRP A 29 -0.37 4.50 1.85
N SER A 30 0.50 4.10 0.94
CA SER A 30 1.94 4.35 1.02
C SER A 30 2.28 5.76 0.52
N PHE A 31 3.33 6.36 1.08
CA PHE A 31 3.79 7.72 0.79
C PHE A 31 5.22 7.70 0.26
N TRP A 32 5.43 8.39 -0.86
CA TRP A 32 6.66 8.32 -1.65
C TRP A 32 7.13 9.72 -2.03
N GLN A 33 8.45 9.88 -2.07
CA GLN A 33 9.11 11.05 -2.65
C GLN A 33 9.77 10.64 -3.95
N ARG A 34 9.76 11.53 -4.94
CA ARG A 34 10.45 11.31 -6.20
C ARG A 34 11.68 12.18 -6.27
N ASP A 35 12.82 11.54 -6.53
CA ASP A 35 14.05 12.24 -6.93
C ASP A 35 14.36 11.85 -8.39
N GLY A 36 14.32 12.87 -9.26
CA GLY A 36 14.34 12.69 -10.70
C GLY A 36 13.27 11.69 -11.19
N GLY A 37 13.73 10.54 -11.71
CA GLY A 37 12.84 9.50 -12.24
C GLY A 37 12.35 8.49 -11.21
N SER A 38 12.95 8.44 -10.02
CA SER A 38 12.89 7.29 -9.10
C SER A 38 12.09 7.59 -7.83
N TRP A 39 11.26 6.63 -7.41
CA TRP A 39 10.53 6.70 -6.14
C TRP A 39 11.35 6.12 -4.98
N SER A 40 11.41 6.88 -3.88
CA SER A 40 11.88 6.47 -2.57
C SER A 40 10.71 6.45 -1.58
N TYR A 41 10.66 5.42 -0.73
CA TYR A 41 9.65 5.36 0.32
C TYR A 41 9.95 6.48 1.32
N ALA A 42 8.94 7.28 1.68
CA ALA A 42 9.17 8.42 2.56
C ALA A 42 9.58 7.98 3.97
N THR A 43 10.60 8.62 4.52
CA THR A 43 11.06 8.37 5.91
C THR A 43 10.22 9.09 6.95
N GLU A 44 9.43 10.07 6.52
CA GLU A 44 8.53 10.87 7.34
C GLU A 44 7.09 10.73 6.84
N GLY A 45 6.11 10.94 7.73
CA GLY A 45 4.70 10.91 7.36
C GLY A 45 4.26 12.21 6.67
N PRO A 46 3.15 12.19 5.92
CA PRO A 46 2.64 13.39 5.24
C PRO A 46 2.34 14.57 6.18
N ALA A 47 2.00 14.29 7.43
CA ALA A 47 1.73 15.33 8.43
C ALA A 47 2.98 16.06 8.94
N THR A 48 4.18 15.55 8.66
CA THR A 48 5.45 16.14 9.13
C THR A 48 6.36 16.56 7.98
N ALA A 49 6.37 15.80 6.89
CA ALA A 49 7.19 16.09 5.72
C ALA A 49 6.85 17.47 5.14
N ARG A 50 7.89 18.26 4.85
CA ARG A 50 7.78 19.60 4.25
C ARG A 50 8.58 19.64 2.94
N PRO A 51 7.93 19.34 1.81
CA PRO A 51 8.60 19.37 0.50
C PRO A 51 8.98 20.79 0.09
N ALA A 52 9.94 20.92 -0.83
CA ALA A 52 10.28 22.16 -1.50
C ALA A 52 9.30 22.49 -2.65
N ASP A 53 9.34 23.73 -3.14
CA ASP A 53 8.71 24.06 -4.43
C ASP A 53 9.40 23.25 -5.54
N GLY A 54 8.62 22.61 -6.40
CA GLY A 54 9.17 21.75 -7.45
C GLY A 54 9.15 20.25 -7.13
N ASP A 55 8.91 19.87 -5.88
CA ASP A 55 8.95 18.47 -5.49
C ASP A 55 7.78 17.67 -6.07
N VAL A 56 8.06 16.39 -6.34
CA VAL A 56 7.06 15.41 -6.77
C VAL A 56 6.90 14.37 -5.68
N GLU A 57 5.69 14.23 -5.17
CA GLU A 57 5.33 13.25 -4.16
C GLU A 57 4.24 12.30 -4.67
N GLY A 58 4.16 11.12 -4.08
CA GLY A 58 3.25 10.08 -4.52
C GLY A 58 2.51 9.42 -3.37
N PHE A 59 1.21 9.21 -3.56
CA PHE A 59 0.37 8.43 -2.68
C PHE A 59 -0.12 7.21 -3.46
N ARG A 60 0.21 6.01 -2.96
CA ARG A 60 -0.16 4.75 -3.62
C ARG A 60 -0.94 3.85 -2.68
N PHE A 61 -2.18 3.56 -3.03
CA PHE A 61 -2.98 2.58 -2.32
C PHE A 61 -2.68 1.18 -2.85
N SER A 62 -2.27 0.27 -1.96
CA SER A 62 -2.01 -1.12 -2.32
C SER A 62 -2.07 -2.06 -1.13
N VAL A 63 -2.11 -3.37 -1.41
CA VAL A 63 -1.77 -4.40 -0.43
C VAL A 63 -0.26 -4.66 -0.47
N SER A 64 0.43 -4.49 0.65
CA SER A 64 1.88 -4.76 0.75
C SER A 64 2.20 -5.56 2.00
N VAL A 65 3.09 -6.55 1.87
CA VAL A 65 3.54 -7.42 2.98
C VAL A 65 4.54 -6.72 3.90
N ASN A 66 5.33 -5.79 3.38
CA ASN A 66 6.25 -4.94 4.11
C ASN A 66 6.60 -3.71 3.27
N THR A 67 7.32 -2.74 3.84
CA THR A 67 7.68 -1.49 3.15
C THR A 67 8.73 -1.65 2.06
N GLN A 68 9.58 -2.68 2.09
CA GLN A 68 10.61 -2.94 1.07
C GLN A 68 9.96 -3.40 -0.25
N ASP A 69 8.86 -4.14 -0.14
CA ASP A 69 8.08 -4.65 -1.26
C ASP A 69 6.85 -3.78 -1.58
N ALA A 70 6.73 -2.60 -0.95
CA ALA A 70 5.58 -1.74 -1.15
C ALA A 70 5.49 -1.27 -2.62
N ALA A 71 4.29 -1.38 -3.19
CA ALA A 71 4.04 -0.95 -4.55
C ALA A 71 4.28 0.57 -4.66
N LYS A 72 5.05 0.97 -5.68
CA LYS A 72 5.35 2.36 -5.98
C LYS A 72 4.20 3.02 -6.75
N PRO A 73 4.04 4.35 -6.68
CA PRO A 73 3.11 5.07 -7.53
C PRO A 73 3.41 4.81 -9.01
N ARG A 74 2.37 4.54 -9.79
CA ARG A 74 2.46 4.37 -11.24
C ARG A 74 2.40 5.72 -11.95
N GLY A 75 2.94 5.76 -13.17
CA GLY A 75 3.06 6.97 -13.97
C GLY A 75 4.44 7.63 -13.87
N THR A 76 4.72 8.54 -14.80
CA THR A 76 6.05 9.14 -14.97
C THR A 76 6.05 10.66 -14.99
N ALA A 77 4.88 11.30 -14.89
CA ALA A 77 4.75 12.75 -14.93
C ALA A 77 5.62 13.39 -13.83
N GLY A 78 6.47 14.35 -14.24
CA GLY A 78 7.29 15.15 -13.35
C GLY A 78 6.63 16.49 -13.06
N PHE A 79 7.26 17.29 -12.20
CA PHE A 79 6.77 18.59 -11.77
C PHE A 79 6.35 19.50 -12.94
N ASP A 80 7.23 19.68 -13.93
CA ASP A 80 6.98 20.57 -15.06
C ASP A 80 5.72 20.21 -15.84
N ALA A 81 5.40 18.91 -15.93
CA ALA A 81 4.19 18.45 -16.60
C ALA A 81 2.94 18.61 -15.73
N VAL A 82 3.03 18.32 -14.44
CA VAL A 82 1.88 18.37 -13.51
C VAL A 82 1.51 19.80 -13.16
N CYS A 83 2.50 20.69 -13.02
CA CYS A 83 2.34 22.07 -12.58
C CYS A 83 2.50 23.10 -13.72
N ALA A 84 2.42 22.68 -14.98
CA ALA A 84 2.64 23.54 -16.16
C ALA A 84 1.79 24.83 -16.13
N ASP A 85 0.55 24.73 -15.68
CA ASP A 85 -0.42 25.83 -15.64
C ASP A 85 -0.47 26.55 -14.29
N THR A 86 0.39 26.18 -13.34
CA THR A 86 0.44 26.78 -12.00
C THR A 86 1.66 27.71 -11.87
N PRO A 87 1.46 29.04 -11.95
CA PRO A 87 2.55 29.99 -11.83
C PRO A 87 3.15 29.95 -10.41
N ALA A 88 4.43 30.32 -10.31
CA ALA A 88 5.05 30.58 -9.02
C ALA A 88 4.47 31.86 -8.42
N GLU A 89 4.27 31.85 -7.10
CA GLU A 89 3.72 32.98 -6.35
C GLU A 89 4.55 33.17 -5.07
N ASP A 90 4.85 34.42 -4.72
CA ASP A 90 5.61 34.74 -3.52
C ASP A 90 4.92 34.21 -2.25
N GLY A 91 5.69 33.58 -1.36
CA GLY A 91 5.17 32.99 -0.13
C GLY A 91 4.40 31.68 -0.33
N ARG A 92 4.45 31.10 -1.53
CA ARG A 92 3.86 29.80 -1.85
C ARG A 92 4.87 28.87 -2.49
N LYS A 93 4.62 27.58 -2.33
CA LYS A 93 5.27 26.49 -3.06
C LYS A 93 4.25 25.65 -3.79
N ARG A 94 4.70 25.01 -4.86
CA ARG A 94 3.97 24.06 -5.68
C ARG A 94 4.55 22.69 -5.45
N VAL A 95 3.68 21.74 -5.16
CA VAL A 95 4.02 20.33 -5.00
C VAL A 95 3.20 19.53 -5.99
N ALA A 96 3.87 18.77 -6.84
CA ALA A 96 3.21 17.86 -7.78
C ALA A 96 2.87 16.56 -7.06
N LEU A 97 1.60 16.20 -7.03
CA LEU A 97 1.11 14.99 -6.36
C LEU A 97 0.66 13.96 -7.37
N VAL A 98 1.21 12.75 -7.27
CA VAL A 98 0.73 11.57 -8.01
C VAL A 98 -0.20 10.79 -7.09
N LEU A 99 -1.49 10.76 -7.41
CA LEU A 99 -2.52 10.06 -6.65
C LEU A 99 -2.85 8.75 -7.37
N ASP A 100 -2.26 7.66 -6.88
CA ASP A 100 -2.45 6.33 -7.42
C ASP A 100 -3.36 5.49 -6.50
N PHE A 101 -4.63 5.40 -6.86
CA PHE A 101 -5.69 4.80 -6.06
C PHE A 101 -5.68 3.27 -5.96
N GLY A 102 -4.74 2.58 -6.58
CA GLY A 102 -4.76 1.11 -6.58
C GLY A 102 -5.15 0.51 -7.92
N THR A 103 -5.07 -0.80 -7.96
CA THR A 103 -5.70 -1.65 -8.98
C THR A 103 -6.96 -2.26 -8.40
N ALA A 104 -7.74 -2.96 -9.23
CA ALA A 104 -8.89 -3.72 -8.74
C ALA A 104 -8.49 -4.79 -7.70
N GLU A 105 -7.27 -5.34 -7.78
CA GLU A 105 -6.74 -6.33 -6.83
C GLU A 105 -6.42 -5.70 -5.46
N ASP A 106 -6.10 -4.41 -5.44
CA ASP A 106 -5.82 -3.66 -4.21
C ASP A 106 -7.10 -3.24 -3.47
N ALA A 107 -8.24 -3.21 -4.16
CA ALA A 107 -9.46 -2.61 -3.65
C ALA A 107 -10.10 -3.44 -2.52
N PRO A 108 -10.78 -2.79 -1.55
CA PRO A 108 -11.70 -3.49 -0.67
C PRO A 108 -12.86 -4.12 -1.45
N ASP A 109 -13.46 -5.17 -0.89
CA ASP A 109 -14.58 -5.86 -1.52
C ASP A 109 -15.75 -4.92 -1.84
N GLY A 110 -16.19 -4.99 -3.10
CA GLY A 110 -17.28 -4.17 -3.63
C GLY A 110 -16.90 -2.75 -4.01
N GLU A 111 -15.65 -2.34 -3.78
CA GLU A 111 -15.16 -1.01 -4.15
C GLU A 111 -14.35 -1.07 -5.46
N ARG A 112 -14.30 0.05 -6.18
CA ARG A 112 -13.52 0.20 -7.41
C ARG A 112 -12.60 1.42 -7.25
N PRO A 113 -11.29 1.29 -7.47
CA PRO A 113 -10.39 2.43 -7.41
C PRO A 113 -10.77 3.49 -8.44
N PRO A 114 -10.75 4.78 -8.08
CA PRO A 114 -10.72 5.87 -9.04
C PRO A 114 -9.54 5.73 -10.01
N GLU A 115 -9.63 6.39 -11.18
CA GLU A 115 -8.48 6.48 -12.08
C GLU A 115 -7.32 7.23 -11.41
N PRO A 116 -6.06 6.81 -11.62
CA PRO A 116 -4.92 7.54 -11.13
C PRO A 116 -4.88 8.93 -11.78
N ARG A 117 -4.55 9.95 -11.00
CA ARG A 117 -4.45 11.33 -11.49
C ARG A 117 -3.31 12.10 -10.82
N THR A 118 -2.91 13.19 -11.45
CA THR A 118 -1.90 14.10 -10.92
C THR A 118 -2.51 15.45 -10.61
N GLU A 119 -2.08 16.06 -9.52
CA GLU A 119 -2.56 17.36 -9.07
C GLU A 119 -1.40 18.27 -8.70
N CYS A 120 -1.51 19.56 -9.02
CA CYS A 120 -0.53 20.55 -8.57
C CYS A 120 -1.09 21.32 -7.37
N ALA A 121 -0.52 21.10 -6.19
CA ALA A 121 -0.91 21.84 -4.98
C ALA A 121 -0.07 23.10 -4.84
N SER A 122 -0.68 24.28 -4.96
CA SER A 122 -0.07 25.55 -4.54
C SER A 122 -0.46 25.81 -3.09
N VAL A 123 0.52 25.87 -2.17
CA VAL A 123 0.33 25.95 -0.70
C VAL A 123 1.33 26.91 -0.06
N PRO A 124 1.12 27.39 1.19
CA PRO A 124 2.13 28.16 1.91
C PRO A 124 3.50 27.46 1.95
N GLU A 125 4.59 28.22 1.94
CA GLU A 125 5.97 27.68 1.91
C GLU A 125 6.26 26.68 3.04
N ASP A 126 5.66 26.91 4.21
CA ASP A 126 5.85 26.05 5.37
C ASP A 126 4.89 24.83 5.38
N ALA A 127 3.96 24.71 4.44
CA ALA A 127 2.97 23.64 4.44
C ALA A 127 3.60 22.23 4.38
N THR A 128 2.93 21.28 5.02
CA THR A 128 3.26 19.86 5.00
C THR A 128 2.73 19.16 3.75
N SER A 129 3.26 17.98 3.41
CA SER A 129 2.73 17.14 2.32
C SER A 129 1.24 16.78 2.51
N GLY A 130 0.80 16.63 3.77
CA GLY A 130 -0.58 16.40 4.13
C GLY A 130 -1.48 17.61 3.84
N GLU A 131 -0.99 18.83 4.08
CA GLU A 131 -1.70 20.06 3.72
C GLU A 131 -1.73 20.27 2.20
N ALA A 132 -0.64 19.94 1.49
CA ALA A 132 -0.61 19.91 0.03
C ALA A 132 -1.65 18.93 -0.54
N LEU A 133 -1.69 17.70 -0.02
CA LEU A 133 -2.69 16.71 -0.41
C LEU A 133 -4.12 17.19 -0.11
N ALA A 134 -4.34 17.76 1.07
CA ALA A 134 -5.64 18.28 1.49
C ALA A 134 -6.11 19.47 0.65
N ALA A 135 -5.21 20.20 -0.02
CA ALA A 135 -5.57 21.29 -0.90
C ALA A 135 -6.25 20.80 -2.20
N VAL A 136 -5.96 19.57 -2.65
CA VAL A 136 -6.36 19.08 -3.99
C VAL A 136 -7.16 17.77 -3.98
N ALA A 137 -7.20 17.05 -2.85
CA ALA A 137 -7.74 15.70 -2.80
C ALA A 137 -8.62 15.40 -1.57
N LYS A 138 -9.42 16.37 -1.12
CA LYS A 138 -10.42 16.17 -0.06
C LYS A 138 -11.62 15.32 -0.54
N PRO A 139 -12.32 14.63 0.38
CA PRO A 139 -12.04 14.54 1.81
C PRO A 139 -10.88 13.58 2.11
N LEU A 140 -10.10 13.92 3.14
CA LEU A 140 -9.12 13.00 3.73
C LEU A 140 -9.70 12.37 4.99
N ARG A 141 -9.45 11.08 5.20
CA ARG A 141 -9.81 10.37 6.43
C ARG A 141 -8.55 9.84 7.09
N TYR A 142 -8.43 10.02 8.40
CA TYR A 142 -7.34 9.49 9.21
C TYR A 142 -7.89 8.66 10.37
N ASN A 143 -7.11 7.69 10.85
CA ASN A 143 -7.42 7.00 12.10
C ASN A 143 -6.81 7.73 13.30
N THR A 144 -7.03 7.19 14.50
CA THR A 144 -6.53 7.76 15.76
C THR A 144 -5.00 7.78 15.88
N SER A 145 -4.30 7.00 15.06
CA SER A 145 -2.84 6.96 14.97
C SER A 145 -2.28 7.86 13.86
N ALA A 146 -3.11 8.74 13.29
CA ALA A 146 -2.79 9.61 12.17
C ALA A 146 -2.39 8.88 10.87
N LEU A 147 -2.76 7.60 10.72
CA LEU A 147 -2.63 6.89 9.44
C LEU A 147 -3.65 7.46 8.45
N LEU A 148 -3.19 7.78 7.24
CA LEU A 148 -4.06 8.20 6.14
C LEU A 148 -4.87 6.99 5.64
N CYS A 149 -6.18 7.02 5.92
CA CYS A 149 -7.10 5.97 5.56
C CYS A 149 -7.72 6.16 4.18
N ALA A 150 -8.04 7.40 3.81
CA ALA A 150 -8.72 7.69 2.54
C ALA A 150 -8.29 9.03 1.95
N ILE A 151 -8.24 9.06 0.62
CA ILE A 151 -8.02 10.24 -0.21
C ILE A 151 -9.22 10.39 -1.13
N ALA A 152 -9.79 11.59 -1.24
CA ALA A 152 -10.99 11.85 -2.04
C ALA A 152 -12.14 10.84 -1.80
N GLY A 153 -12.27 10.37 -0.54
CA GLY A 153 -13.27 9.38 -0.15
C GLY A 153 -12.93 7.92 -0.45
N TYR A 154 -11.78 7.60 -1.05
CA TYR A 154 -11.35 6.23 -1.35
C TYR A 154 -10.18 5.75 -0.46
N PRO A 155 -10.23 4.50 0.05
CA PRO A 155 -11.42 3.64 0.10
C PRO A 155 -12.51 4.24 1.00
N GLU A 156 -13.76 3.89 0.72
CA GLU A 156 -14.90 4.35 1.50
C GLU A 156 -14.82 3.83 2.94
N ARG A 157 -14.29 2.62 3.10
CA ARG A 157 -14.13 1.94 4.39
C ARG A 157 -12.72 1.38 4.56
N GLY A 158 -12.42 1.05 5.81
CA GLY A 158 -11.15 0.47 6.22
C GLY A 158 -10.03 1.48 6.45
N CYS A 159 -8.94 1.07 7.08
CA CYS A 159 -7.77 1.90 7.37
C CYS A 159 -6.56 1.06 7.82
N GLY A 160 -5.94 0.32 6.90
CA GLY A 160 -4.75 -0.48 7.22
C GLY A 160 -5.06 -1.90 7.67
N GLU A 161 -6.15 -2.50 7.18
CA GLU A 161 -6.50 -3.88 7.51
C GLU A 161 -5.44 -4.86 7.04
N GLN A 162 -5.25 -5.91 7.83
CA GLN A 162 -4.59 -7.13 7.37
C GLN A 162 -5.48 -7.82 6.34
N VAL A 163 -4.87 -8.29 5.28
CA VAL A 163 -5.47 -9.10 4.23
C VAL A 163 -4.92 -10.50 4.39
N SER A 164 -5.81 -11.46 4.67
CA SER A 164 -5.47 -12.88 4.68
C SER A 164 -4.97 -13.28 3.29
N GLY A 165 -3.87 -14.03 3.23
CA GLY A 165 -3.53 -14.76 2.01
C GLY A 165 -4.55 -15.88 1.82
N GLU A 166 -5.61 -15.65 1.04
CA GLU A 166 -6.52 -16.72 0.64
C GLU A 166 -5.83 -17.59 -0.42
N ALA A 167 -5.04 -18.56 0.05
CA ALA A 167 -4.77 -19.76 -0.73
C ALA A 167 -6.11 -20.47 -0.95
N GLY A 168 -6.59 -20.47 -2.20
CA GLY A 168 -7.84 -21.11 -2.58
C GLY A 168 -7.98 -22.49 -1.96
N ALA A 169 -9.09 -22.70 -1.25
CA ALA A 169 -9.58 -24.00 -0.88
C ALA A 169 -9.88 -24.78 -2.17
N GLY A 170 -8.87 -25.51 -2.65
CA GLY A 170 -9.06 -26.60 -3.59
C GLY A 170 -9.76 -27.73 -2.85
N ASP A 171 -11.07 -27.74 -2.98
CA ASP A 171 -11.93 -28.90 -2.76
C ASP A 171 -11.28 -30.15 -3.37
N GLY A 172 -11.17 -31.18 -2.55
CA GLY A 172 -10.52 -32.44 -2.87
C GLY A 172 -10.98 -33.54 -1.91
N GLY A 173 -12.26 -33.53 -1.55
CA GLY A 173 -12.91 -34.70 -1.00
C GLY A 173 -13.01 -35.78 -2.07
N ALA A 174 -12.32 -36.90 -1.88
CA ALA A 174 -12.72 -38.20 -2.44
C ALA A 174 -12.06 -39.33 -1.63
N ASP A 175 -12.78 -39.81 -0.61
CA ASP A 175 -12.76 -41.23 -0.25
C ASP A 175 -13.21 -42.05 -1.47
N PRO A 176 -12.56 -43.20 -1.73
CA PRO A 176 -13.36 -44.40 -1.90
C PRO A 176 -12.86 -45.56 -1.06
N ALA A 177 -13.82 -46.24 -0.45
CA ALA A 177 -13.70 -47.59 0.07
C ALA A 177 -13.25 -48.58 -1.02
N GLY A 178 -12.46 -49.57 -0.59
CA GLY A 178 -12.08 -50.77 -1.33
C GLY A 178 -11.31 -51.72 -0.44
#